data_AF-A0A7S3MJE7-F1
#
_entry.id   AF-A0A7S3MJE7-F1
#
_cell.length_a   1.000
_cell.length_b   1.000
_cell.length_c   1.000
_cell.angle_alpha   90.00
_cell.angle_beta   90.00
_cell.angle_gamma   90.00
#
_symmetry.space_group_name_H-M   'P 1'
#
loop_
_entity.id
_entity.type
_entity.pdbx_description
1 polymer ?
#
loop_
_entity_poly.entity_id
_entity_poly.type
_entity_poly.pdbx_seq_one_letter_code
_entity_poly.pdbx_strand_id
1 'polypeptide(L)'
;MWDMVEYQKAHKGEETIPGPYQWLAMTHSMRKLGFGPEKRFDGKEFPVMALNFQTVPHLWVSDPEIAQDIFVGKNALLDKDSESLIMFEDIMGQSFAFAHNDDTWKAKRKASAHAFYKDRLRSMLETLKDTAQAALTKWAVEAEKKGSHEIDMATEFFAIFARNIIHVSFGEDLVDDEIVLKVPKDGGYVDQ
;
A
#
# COMPACT_ATOMS: atom_id res chain seq x y z
N MET A 1 25.88 -4.25 25.05
CA MET A 1 26.16 -3.11 24.17
C MET A 1 27.35 -3.51 23.32
N TRP A 2 27.11 -3.95 22.09
CA TRP A 2 28.17 -4.28 21.15
C TRP A 2 28.35 -3.10 20.19
N ASP A 3 29.58 -2.65 20.02
CA ASP A 3 29.95 -1.60 19.08
C ASP A 3 29.81 -2.11 17.64
N MET A 4 29.21 -1.31 16.76
CA MET A 4 29.01 -1.62 15.33
C MET A 4 30.33 -1.96 14.62
N VAL A 5 31.44 -1.40 15.10
CA VAL A 5 32.78 -1.67 14.57
C VAL A 5 33.27 -3.08 14.91
N GLU A 6 32.90 -3.63 16.07
CA GLU A 6 33.28 -5.00 16.44
C GLU A 6 32.40 -6.06 15.74
N TYR A 7 31.13 -5.75 15.49
CA TYR A 7 30.22 -6.63 14.75
C TYR A 7 30.65 -6.81 13.29
N GLN A 8 31.03 -5.72 12.61
CA GLN A 8 31.53 -5.77 11.23
C GLN A 8 32.89 -6.48 11.11
N LYS A 9 33.73 -6.42 12.15
CA LYS A 9 35.00 -7.17 12.18
C LYS A 9 34.78 -8.68 12.31
N ALA A 10 33.74 -9.10 13.03
CA ALA A 10 33.45 -10.52 13.26
C ALA A 10 32.86 -11.25 12.03
N HIS A 11 32.31 -10.52 11.06
CA HIS A 11 31.60 -11.09 9.89
C HIS A 11 32.24 -10.69 8.56
N LYS A 12 33.55 -10.41 8.55
CA LYS A 12 34.33 -10.18 7.33
C LYS A 12 34.44 -11.47 6.52
N GLY A 13 33.49 -11.70 5.62
CA GLY A 13 33.58 -12.75 4.61
C GLY A 13 32.26 -13.41 4.22
N GLU A 14 31.17 -13.16 4.94
CA GLU A 14 29.87 -13.74 4.60
C GLU A 14 28.96 -12.68 3.99
N GLU A 15 28.43 -13.00 2.81
CA GLU A 15 27.42 -12.19 2.11
C GLU A 15 26.32 -11.76 3.08
N THR A 16 26.04 -10.46 3.09
CA THR A 16 25.12 -9.82 4.01
C THR A 16 23.71 -10.42 3.91
N ILE A 17 23.34 -11.28 4.85
CA ILE A 17 21.94 -11.65 5.06
C ILE A 17 21.26 -10.49 5.81
N PRO A 18 20.19 -9.86 5.28
CA PRO A 18 19.47 -8.81 5.97
C PRO A 18 18.64 -9.42 7.11
N GLY A 19 19.23 -9.47 8.31
CA GLY A 19 18.56 -9.99 9.50
C GLY A 19 17.76 -8.93 10.29
N PRO A 20 16.88 -9.36 11.21
CA PRO A 20 15.99 -8.52 12.04
C PRO A 20 16.69 -7.51 12.95
N TYR A 21 18.02 -7.51 12.96
CA TYR A 21 18.85 -6.58 13.74
C TYR A 21 18.99 -5.20 13.09
N GLN A 22 18.75 -5.06 11.78
CA GLN A 22 18.64 -3.74 11.14
C GLN A 22 17.44 -2.96 11.70
N TRP A 23 16.32 -3.62 11.98
CA TRP A 23 15.15 -3.01 12.62
C TRP A 23 15.48 -2.43 13.99
N LEU A 24 16.23 -3.16 14.83
CA LEU A 24 16.62 -2.69 16.16
C LEU A 24 17.59 -1.50 16.12
N ALA A 25 18.55 -1.51 15.19
CA ALA A 25 19.44 -0.36 14.95
C ALA A 25 18.66 0.86 14.43
N MET A 26 17.68 0.63 13.56
CA MET A 26 16.74 1.64 13.08
C MET A 26 15.89 2.18 14.22
N THR A 27 15.35 1.32 15.10
CA THR A 27 14.51 1.71 16.25
C THR A 27 15.32 2.52 17.28
N HIS A 28 16.59 2.16 17.51
CA HIS A 28 17.50 2.91 18.39
C HIS A 28 17.85 4.28 17.80
N SER A 29 18.17 4.34 16.50
CA SER A 29 18.47 5.59 15.79
C SER A 29 17.23 6.48 15.72
N MET A 30 16.07 5.90 15.42
CA MET A 30 14.75 6.50 15.50
C MET A 30 14.48 7.07 16.90
N ARG A 31 14.70 6.30 17.98
CA ARG A 31 14.53 6.80 19.35
C ARG A 31 15.43 8.01 19.65
N LYS A 32 16.68 8.02 19.17
CA LYS A 32 17.59 9.18 19.32
C LYS A 32 17.21 10.38 18.44
N LEU A 33 16.60 10.13 17.28
CA LEU A 33 16.04 11.14 16.37
C LEU A 33 14.61 11.58 16.76
N GLY A 34 14.04 11.06 17.86
CA GLY A 34 12.69 11.42 18.31
C GLY A 34 11.54 10.70 17.60
N PHE A 35 11.76 9.48 17.11
CA PHE A 35 10.78 8.57 16.52
C PHE A 35 10.45 7.38 17.45
N GLY A 36 10.35 7.63 18.77
CA GLY A 36 10.00 6.63 19.77
C GLY A 36 8.63 6.91 20.43
N PRO A 37 8.07 5.97 21.22
CA PRO A 37 6.82 6.20 21.93
C PRO A 37 6.90 7.37 22.96
N GLU A 38 8.11 7.71 23.42
CA GLU A 38 8.36 8.72 24.46
C GLU A 38 8.55 10.15 23.93
N LYS A 39 9.01 10.29 22.67
CA LYS A 39 9.02 11.56 21.92
C LYS A 39 8.68 11.18 20.49
N ARG A 40 7.48 11.55 20.02
CA ARG A 40 7.05 11.39 18.62
C ARG A 40 7.67 12.52 17.79
N PHE A 41 7.91 12.25 16.51
CA PHE A 41 8.41 13.24 15.58
C PHE A 41 7.43 14.42 15.51
N ASP A 42 7.94 15.63 15.78
CA ASP A 42 7.21 16.87 15.61
C ASP A 42 7.69 17.55 14.31
N GLY A 43 6.84 17.50 13.29
CA GLY A 43 7.13 18.15 12.01
C GLY A 43 7.31 19.67 12.11
N LYS A 44 6.92 20.30 13.22
CA LYS A 44 7.21 21.72 13.47
C LYS A 44 8.64 21.97 13.95
N GLU A 45 9.23 21.01 14.66
CA GLU A 45 10.61 21.11 15.17
C GLU A 45 11.61 20.85 14.04
N PHE A 46 11.27 19.92 13.12
CA PHE A 46 12.11 19.53 11.99
C PHE A 46 11.28 19.51 10.68
N PRO A 47 10.95 20.70 10.12
CA PRO A 47 10.08 20.80 8.94
C PRO A 47 10.67 20.13 7.70
N VAL A 48 12.00 20.08 7.61
CA VAL A 48 12.75 19.41 6.56
C VAL A 48 13.94 18.69 7.17
N MET A 49 14.12 17.42 6.83
CA MET A 49 15.22 16.58 7.30
C MET A 49 15.82 15.80 6.15
N ALA A 50 17.13 15.90 5.99
CA ALA A 50 17.88 15.03 5.08
C ALA A 50 18.48 13.88 5.89
N LEU A 51 18.27 12.65 5.41
CA LEU A 51 18.87 11.46 6.01
C LEU A 51 19.25 10.46 4.93
N ASN A 52 20.35 9.74 5.15
CA ASN A 52 20.67 8.60 4.30
C ASN A 52 19.89 7.40 4.83
N PHE A 53 18.94 6.92 4.04
CA PHE A 53 18.24 5.68 4.32
C PHE A 53 18.72 4.63 3.32
N GLN A 54 19.28 3.54 3.85
CA GLN A 54 20.01 2.56 3.05
C GLN A 54 21.15 3.24 2.25
N THR A 55 21.18 3.10 0.92
CA THR A 55 22.17 3.66 0.02
C THR A 55 21.70 4.96 -0.66
N VAL A 56 20.50 5.45 -0.34
CA VAL A 56 19.87 6.58 -1.04
C VAL A 56 19.64 7.74 -0.06
N PRO A 57 20.09 8.97 -0.41
CA PRO A 57 19.75 10.15 0.36
C PRO A 57 18.26 10.46 0.22
N HIS A 58 17.58 10.57 1.36
CA HIS A 58 16.16 10.90 1.44
C HIS A 58 15.99 12.30 2.03
N LEU A 59 15.06 13.05 1.45
CA LEU A 59 14.59 14.32 1.98
C LEU A 59 13.17 14.15 2.51
N TRP A 60 13.02 14.24 3.83
CA TRP A 60 11.73 14.15 4.49
C TRP A 60 11.21 15.57 4.72
N VAL A 61 10.05 15.86 4.17
CA VAL A 61 9.40 17.17 4.26
C VAL A 61 8.08 16.99 5.01
N SER A 62 7.94 17.70 6.11
CA SER A 62 6.72 17.68 6.94
C SER A 62 5.99 19.02 6.97
N ASP A 63 6.62 20.08 6.44
CA ASP A 63 5.97 21.36 6.23
C ASP A 63 4.88 21.26 5.13
N PRO A 64 3.62 21.60 5.43
CA PRO A 64 2.51 21.45 4.49
C PRO A 64 2.59 22.41 3.29
N GLU A 65 3.16 23.60 3.46
CA GLU A 65 3.32 24.57 2.35
C GLU A 65 4.39 24.08 1.38
N ILE A 66 5.50 23.56 1.91
CA ILE A 66 6.56 22.95 1.08
C ILE A 66 6.05 21.69 0.40
N ALA A 67 5.32 20.81 1.11
CA ALA A 67 4.73 19.62 0.51
C ALA A 67 3.76 19.98 -0.63
N GLN A 68 2.93 21.01 -0.44
CA GLN A 68 2.04 21.50 -1.49
C GLN A 68 2.82 22.03 -2.70
N ASP A 69 3.87 22.83 -2.50
CA ASP A 69 4.71 23.34 -3.59
C ASP A 69 5.38 22.19 -4.37
N ILE A 70 5.90 21.18 -3.66
CA ILE A 70 6.49 19.96 -4.21
C ILE A 70 5.47 19.20 -5.07
N PHE A 71 4.30 18.85 -4.51
CA PHE A 71 3.32 18.01 -5.19
C PHE A 71 2.46 18.73 -6.23
N VAL A 72 2.34 20.06 -6.18
CA VAL A 72 1.48 20.83 -7.09
C VAL A 72 2.32 21.71 -8.01
N GLY A 73 3.13 22.61 -7.45
CA GLY A 73 3.91 23.59 -8.22
C GLY A 73 5.08 22.97 -8.98
N LYS A 74 5.74 21.97 -8.39
CA LYS A 74 6.97 21.35 -8.88
C LYS A 74 6.82 19.88 -9.26
N ASN A 75 5.59 19.38 -9.43
CA ASN A 75 5.34 17.97 -9.74
C ASN A 75 6.08 17.47 -10.99
N ALA A 76 6.31 18.35 -11.97
CA ALA A 76 6.99 18.00 -13.21
C ALA A 76 8.50 17.70 -13.01
N LEU A 77 9.07 18.14 -11.88
CA LEU A 77 10.46 17.88 -11.50
C LEU A 77 10.61 16.60 -10.66
N LEU A 78 9.49 15.97 -10.30
CA LEU A 78 9.46 14.84 -9.40
C LEU A 78 8.92 13.62 -10.12
N ASP A 79 9.50 12.49 -9.79
CA ASP A 79 8.98 11.20 -10.17
C ASP A 79 8.63 10.38 -8.92
N LYS A 80 7.86 9.31 -9.11
CA LYS A 80 7.61 8.35 -8.03
C LYS A 80 8.91 7.65 -7.66
N ASP A 81 9.02 7.25 -6.40
CA ASP A 81 10.17 6.50 -5.94
C ASP A 81 10.22 5.13 -6.64
N SER A 82 11.41 4.76 -7.12
CA SER A 82 11.64 3.45 -7.73
C SER A 82 11.63 2.32 -6.69
N GLU A 83 11.76 2.63 -5.39
CA GLU A 83 11.76 1.64 -4.32
C GLU A 83 10.41 0.91 -4.25
N SER A 84 9.30 1.65 -4.35
CA SER A 84 7.97 1.06 -4.39
C SER A 84 7.75 0.19 -5.63
N LEU A 85 8.31 0.59 -6.78
CA LEU A 85 8.25 -0.24 -7.98
C LEU A 85 8.97 -1.57 -7.74
N ILE A 86 10.22 -1.54 -7.26
CA ILE A 86 11.01 -2.74 -6.97
C ILE A 86 10.34 -3.62 -5.91
N MET A 87 9.74 -3.02 -4.88
CA MET A 87 9.12 -3.75 -3.77
C MET A 87 7.83 -4.45 -4.17
N PHE A 88 7.05 -3.86 -5.07
CA PHE A 88 5.71 -4.34 -5.41
C PHE A 88 5.58 -4.88 -6.83
N GLU A 89 6.66 -4.89 -7.61
CA GLU A 89 6.67 -5.36 -9.01
C GLU A 89 6.01 -6.73 -9.07
N ASP A 90 6.57 -7.75 -8.40
CA ASP A 90 6.08 -9.15 -8.39
C ASP A 90 4.58 -9.35 -8.15
N ILE A 91 3.95 -8.44 -7.40
CA ILE A 91 2.53 -8.52 -7.05
C ILE A 91 1.67 -7.72 -8.03
N MET A 92 2.15 -6.55 -8.45
CA MET A 92 1.37 -5.56 -9.19
C MET A 92 1.67 -5.56 -10.69
N GLY A 93 2.71 -6.29 -11.12
CA GLY A 93 3.25 -6.29 -12.47
C GLY A 93 3.59 -4.88 -12.95
N GLN A 94 3.37 -4.63 -14.24
CA GLN A 94 3.57 -3.33 -14.90
C GLN A 94 2.44 -2.31 -14.57
N SER A 95 2.11 -2.18 -13.29
CA SER A 95 1.13 -1.23 -12.78
C SER A 95 1.60 0.21 -12.95
N PHE A 96 0.67 1.11 -13.31
CA PHE A 96 0.96 2.55 -13.38
C PHE A 96 0.99 3.23 -11.99
N ALA A 97 0.70 2.49 -10.91
CA ALA A 97 0.69 3.03 -9.55
C ALA A 97 2.09 3.52 -9.13
N PHE A 98 3.13 2.75 -9.48
CA PHE A 98 4.53 3.03 -9.12
C PHE A 98 5.41 3.35 -10.34
N ALA A 99 4.83 3.39 -11.54
CA ALA A 99 5.56 3.74 -12.75
C ALA A 99 6.01 5.20 -12.76
N HIS A 100 7.12 5.43 -13.45
CA HIS A 100 7.65 6.74 -13.79
C HIS A 100 6.62 7.63 -14.49
N ASN A 101 6.69 8.94 -14.32
CA ASN A 101 5.77 9.94 -14.86
C ASN A 101 5.95 10.18 -16.38
N ASP A 102 6.12 9.10 -17.15
CA ASP A 102 6.30 9.10 -18.59
C ASP A 102 4.97 9.14 -19.37
N ASP A 103 5.03 9.11 -20.70
CA ASP A 103 3.83 9.12 -21.53
C ASP A 103 3.01 7.83 -21.41
N THR A 104 3.63 6.71 -21.08
CA THR A 104 2.96 5.43 -20.78
C THR A 104 2.09 5.55 -19.53
N TRP A 105 2.64 6.13 -18.46
CA TRP A 105 1.91 6.42 -17.24
C TRP A 105 0.75 7.39 -17.48
N LYS A 106 0.97 8.47 -18.25
CA LYS A 106 -0.10 9.41 -18.61
C LYS A 106 -1.24 8.71 -19.35
N ALA A 107 -0.92 7.85 -20.31
CA ALA A 107 -1.91 7.10 -21.07
C ALA A 107 -2.71 6.12 -20.17
N LYS A 108 -2.01 5.29 -19.37
CA LYS A 108 -2.63 4.35 -18.42
C LYS A 108 -3.50 5.08 -17.39
N ARG A 109 -2.99 6.16 -16.79
CA ARG A 109 -3.75 6.97 -15.82
C ARG A 109 -4.99 7.60 -16.45
N LYS A 110 -4.88 8.13 -17.67
CA LYS A 110 -6.02 8.72 -18.39
C LYS A 110 -7.10 7.68 -18.67
N ALA A 111 -6.72 6.50 -19.14
CA ALA A 111 -7.65 5.40 -19.38
C ALA A 111 -8.38 4.99 -18.08
N SER A 112 -7.64 4.80 -16.99
CA SER A 112 -8.20 4.42 -15.68
C SER A 112 -9.07 5.51 -15.05
N ALA A 113 -8.75 6.80 -15.26
CA ALA A 113 -9.48 7.91 -14.65
C ALA A 113 -10.98 7.92 -15.02
N HIS A 114 -11.33 7.44 -16.21
CA HIS A 114 -12.72 7.35 -16.67
C HIS A 114 -13.58 6.41 -15.79
N ALA A 115 -12.98 5.39 -15.18
CA ALA A 115 -13.67 4.49 -14.26
C ALA A 115 -14.08 5.18 -12.95
N PHE A 116 -13.44 6.31 -12.61
CA PHE A 116 -13.68 7.06 -11.37
C PHE A 116 -14.47 8.36 -11.61
N TYR A 117 -15.13 8.50 -12.76
CA TYR A 117 -16.04 9.62 -13.01
C TYR A 117 -17.36 9.45 -12.27
N LYS A 118 -18.03 10.58 -11.99
CA LYS A 118 -19.22 10.65 -11.13
C LYS A 118 -20.29 9.59 -11.44
N ASP A 119 -20.60 9.36 -12.70
CA ASP A 119 -21.64 8.40 -13.10
C ASP A 119 -21.20 6.95 -12.83
N ARG A 120 -19.92 6.65 -13.03
CA ARG A 120 -19.34 5.35 -12.67
C ARG A 120 -19.30 5.15 -11.15
N LEU A 121 -18.93 6.18 -10.40
CA LEU A 121 -18.97 6.16 -8.93
C LEU A 121 -20.38 5.93 -8.39
N ARG A 122 -21.41 6.51 -9.03
CA ARG A 122 -22.81 6.24 -8.67
C ARG A 122 -23.15 4.77 -8.88
N SER A 123 -22.78 4.19 -10.02
CA SER A 123 -22.98 2.77 -10.30
C SER A 123 -22.25 1.88 -9.28
N MET A 124 -21.00 2.22 -8.91
CA MET A 124 -20.26 1.50 -7.87
C MET A 124 -20.94 1.56 -6.50
N LEU A 125 -21.56 2.69 -6.15
CA LEU A 125 -22.33 2.85 -4.90
C LEU A 125 -23.64 2.04 -4.92
N GLU A 126 -24.29 1.93 -6.07
CA GLU A 126 -25.47 1.06 -6.24
C GLU A 126 -25.09 -0.40 -6.01
N THR A 127 -23.98 -0.88 -6.60
CA THR A 127 -23.46 -2.23 -6.33
C THR A 127 -23.14 -2.43 -4.85
N LEU A 128 -22.46 -1.49 -4.19
CA LEU A 128 -22.15 -1.59 -2.76
C LEU A 128 -23.42 -1.65 -1.91
N LYS A 129 -24.44 -0.86 -2.25
CA LYS A 129 -25.74 -0.88 -1.56
C LYS A 129 -26.37 -2.25 -1.66
N ASP A 130 -26.37 -2.86 -2.85
CA ASP A 130 -26.96 -4.16 -3.08
C ASP A 130 -26.18 -5.27 -2.34
N THR A 131 -24.85 -5.24 -2.37
CA THR A 131 -23.99 -6.18 -1.60
C THR A 131 -24.24 -6.06 -0.10
N ALA A 132 -24.32 -4.84 0.43
CA ALA A 132 -24.59 -4.60 1.84
C ALA A 132 -26.02 -5.03 2.23
N GLN A 133 -27.01 -4.76 1.39
CA GLN A 133 -28.40 -5.15 1.63
C GLN A 133 -28.56 -6.68 1.66
N ALA A 134 -27.84 -7.40 0.78
CA ALA A 134 -27.81 -8.86 0.79
C ALA A 134 -27.24 -9.42 2.10
N ALA A 135 -26.15 -8.84 2.61
CA ALA A 135 -25.56 -9.21 3.89
C ALA A 135 -26.51 -8.93 5.06
N LEU A 136 -27.11 -7.74 5.12
CA LEU A 136 -28.09 -7.38 6.15
C LEU A 136 -29.31 -8.31 6.15
N THR A 137 -29.81 -8.66 4.97
CA THR A 137 -30.96 -9.56 4.83
C THR A 137 -30.61 -10.97 5.31
N LYS A 138 -29.42 -11.48 4.99
CA LYS A 138 -28.92 -12.76 5.49
C LYS A 138 -28.84 -12.75 7.02
N TRP A 139 -28.29 -11.71 7.62
CA TRP A 139 -28.18 -11.60 9.07
C TRP A 139 -29.54 -11.52 9.77
N ALA A 140 -30.49 -10.78 9.20
CA ALA A 140 -31.85 -10.70 9.71
C ALA A 140 -32.54 -12.08 9.72
N VAL A 141 -32.43 -12.84 8.63
CA VAL A 141 -32.97 -14.20 8.53
C VAL A 141 -32.33 -15.14 9.56
N GLU A 142 -31.02 -15.05 9.79
CA GLU A 142 -30.35 -15.87 10.80
C GLU A 142 -30.75 -15.47 12.24
N ALA A 143 -30.96 -14.18 12.49
CA ALA A 143 -31.45 -13.68 13.77
C ALA A 143 -32.89 -14.14 14.04
N GLU A 144 -33.78 -14.11 13.05
CA GLU A 144 -35.16 -14.59 13.18
C GLU A 144 -35.22 -16.08 13.52
N LYS A 145 -34.35 -16.91 12.92
CA LYS A 145 -34.31 -18.36 13.18
C LYS A 145 -33.83 -18.71 14.59
N LYS A 146 -32.88 -17.94 15.14
CA LYS A 146 -32.15 -18.27 16.38
C LYS A 146 -32.54 -17.37 17.57
N GLY A 147 -33.37 -16.35 17.34
CA GLY A 147 -33.70 -15.30 18.30
C GLY A 147 -32.61 -14.22 18.43
N SER A 148 -31.37 -14.53 18.06
CA SER A 148 -30.25 -13.60 17.94
C SER A 148 -29.20 -14.14 16.96
N HIS A 149 -28.39 -13.25 16.38
CA HIS A 149 -27.27 -13.61 15.53
C HIS A 149 -26.06 -12.74 15.87
N GLU A 150 -24.97 -13.37 16.32
CA GLU A 150 -23.70 -12.70 16.55
C GLU A 150 -22.90 -12.65 15.25
N ILE A 151 -22.28 -11.49 15.01
CA ILE A 151 -21.60 -11.18 13.76
C ILE A 151 -20.21 -10.62 14.08
N ASP A 152 -19.19 -11.17 13.43
CA ASP A 152 -17.88 -10.54 13.37
C ASP A 152 -17.90 -9.43 12.32
N MET A 153 -18.05 -8.20 12.79
CA MET A 153 -18.13 -7.01 11.94
C MET A 153 -16.87 -6.81 11.08
N ALA A 154 -15.68 -7.19 11.56
CA ALA A 154 -14.45 -7.00 10.79
C ALA A 154 -14.42 -7.93 9.58
N THR A 155 -14.79 -9.19 9.80
CA THR A 155 -14.86 -10.20 8.74
C THR A 155 -15.95 -9.87 7.73
N GLU A 156 -17.15 -9.49 8.20
CA GLU A 156 -18.26 -9.14 7.31
C GLU A 156 -17.98 -7.86 6.50
N PHE A 157 -17.41 -6.83 7.11
CA PHE A 157 -17.02 -5.62 6.37
C PHE A 157 -16.02 -5.94 5.27
N PHE A 158 -14.98 -6.73 5.60
CA PHE A 158 -14.00 -7.16 4.61
C PHE A 158 -14.67 -7.91 3.45
N ALA A 159 -15.58 -8.84 3.75
CA ALA A 159 -16.31 -9.59 2.72
C ALA A 159 -17.19 -8.71 1.83
N ILE A 160 -17.92 -7.75 2.41
CA ILE A 160 -18.77 -6.80 1.66
C ILE A 160 -17.92 -5.96 0.72
N PHE A 161 -16.82 -5.37 1.21
CA PHE A 161 -15.95 -4.53 0.38
C PHE A 161 -15.22 -5.35 -0.69
N ALA A 162 -14.70 -6.53 -0.35
CA ALA A 162 -14.02 -7.40 -1.30
C ALA A 162 -14.95 -7.79 -2.46
N ARG A 163 -16.17 -8.25 -2.16
CA ARG A 163 -17.16 -8.60 -3.20
C ARG A 163 -17.58 -7.39 -4.03
N ASN A 164 -17.80 -6.25 -3.39
CA ASN A 164 -18.11 -5.03 -4.12
C ASN A 164 -16.97 -4.66 -5.09
N ILE A 165 -15.70 -4.70 -4.64
CA ILE A 165 -14.54 -4.39 -5.49
C ILE A 165 -14.46 -5.36 -6.68
N ILE A 166 -14.67 -6.67 -6.45
CA ILE A 166 -14.71 -7.68 -7.52
C ILE A 166 -15.82 -7.34 -8.52
N HIS A 167 -17.04 -7.14 -8.04
CA HIS A 167 -18.20 -6.86 -8.88
C HIS A 167 -18.02 -5.59 -9.72
N VAL A 168 -17.54 -4.50 -9.13
CA VAL A 168 -17.35 -3.24 -9.89
C VAL A 168 -16.14 -3.30 -10.83
N SER A 169 -15.15 -4.14 -10.55
CA SER A 169 -13.94 -4.27 -11.39
C SER A 169 -14.18 -5.18 -12.59
N PHE A 170 -14.91 -6.28 -12.40
CA PHE A 170 -15.14 -7.30 -13.43
C PHE A 170 -16.53 -7.25 -14.05
N GLY A 171 -17.47 -6.53 -13.45
CA GLY A 171 -18.86 -6.40 -13.91
C GLY A 171 -19.81 -7.48 -13.37
N GLU A 172 -19.28 -8.45 -12.61
CA GLU A 172 -20.04 -9.54 -12.00
C GLU A 172 -19.37 -10.03 -10.71
N ASP A 173 -20.14 -10.67 -9.84
CA ASP A 173 -19.59 -11.30 -8.64
C ASP A 173 -19.07 -12.70 -9.00
N LEU A 174 -17.80 -12.97 -8.72
CA LEU A 174 -17.10 -14.20 -9.12
C LEU A 174 -17.37 -15.38 -8.17
N VAL A 175 -18.56 -15.43 -7.54
CA VAL A 175 -18.89 -16.42 -6.50
C VAL A 175 -18.88 -17.86 -7.03
N ASP A 176 -19.17 -18.03 -8.32
CA ASP A 176 -19.32 -19.35 -8.94
C ASP A 176 -18.09 -19.79 -9.77
N ASP A 177 -17.07 -18.93 -9.90
CA ASP A 177 -15.90 -19.19 -10.75
C ASP A 177 -14.61 -19.44 -9.95
N GLU A 178 -13.83 -20.45 -10.35
CA GLU A 178 -12.51 -20.71 -9.77
C GLU A 178 -11.49 -19.66 -10.27
N ILE A 179 -11.07 -18.76 -9.37
CA ILE A 179 -10.00 -17.80 -9.66
C ILE A 179 -8.64 -18.49 -9.53
N VAL A 180 -8.09 -18.98 -10.64
CA VAL A 180 -6.79 -19.66 -10.68
C VAL A 180 -5.66 -18.66 -10.94
N LEU A 181 -4.87 -18.33 -9.91
CA LEU A 181 -3.60 -17.62 -10.07
C LEU A 181 -2.48 -18.63 -10.35
N LYS A 182 -1.97 -18.66 -11.59
CA LYS A 182 -0.78 -19.46 -11.94
C LYS A 182 0.48 -18.66 -11.61
N VAL A 183 1.12 -18.99 -10.50
CA VAL A 183 2.42 -18.42 -10.12
C VAL A 183 3.54 -19.26 -10.77
N PRO A 184 4.43 -18.66 -11.58
CA PRO A 184 5.58 -19.36 -12.16
C PRO A 184 6.50 -19.88 -11.05
N LYS A 185 7.10 -21.06 -11.24
CA LYS A 185 7.97 -21.71 -10.24
C LYS A 185 9.32 -20.99 -10.08
N ASP A 186 9.59 -20.05 -10.97
CA ASP A 186 10.90 -19.51 -11.29
C ASP A 186 11.03 -18.06 -10.79
N GLY A 187 9.93 -17.44 -10.35
CA GLY A 187 9.87 -16.00 -10.05
C GLY A 187 10.07 -15.10 -11.29
N GLY A 188 10.16 -15.67 -12.49
CA GLY A 188 10.39 -14.94 -13.74
C GLY A 188 9.11 -14.46 -14.40
N TYR A 189 9.08 -13.20 -14.81
CA TYR A 189 8.07 -12.60 -15.67
C TYR A 189 8.07 -13.25 -17.06
N VAL A 190 6.88 -13.61 -17.55
CA VAL A 190 6.67 -13.93 -18.97
C VAL A 190 6.09 -12.68 -19.61
N ASP A 191 6.91 -11.96 -20.39
CA ASP A 191 6.43 -10.90 -21.28
C ASP A 191 5.43 -11.49 -22.28
N GLN A 192 4.23 -10.89 -22.35
CA GLN A 192 3.31 -11.05 -23.48
C GLN A 192 3.42 -9.84 -24.41
#